data_AF-A0A955F374-F1
#
_entry.id   AF-A0A955F374-F1
#
_cell.length_a   1.000
_cell.length_b   1.000
_cell.length_c   1.000
_cell.angle_alpha   90.00
_cell.angle_beta   90.00
_cell.angle_gamma   90.00
#
_symmetry.space_group_name_H-M   'P 1'
#
loop_
_entity.id
_entity.type
_entity.pdbx_description
1 polymer ?
#
loop_
_entity_poly.entity_id
_entity_poly.type
_entity_poly.pdbx_seq_one_letter_code
_entity_poly.pdbx_strand_id
1 'polypeptide(L)' 'LKAWLGLLWPDAEQGEKIRRMDFRRFVANFIAIPCQAVRSGRRIIHRFLAFNGWLASLFDAHAAIKTLKIQ' A
#
# COMPACT_ATOMS: atom_id res chain seq x y z
N LEU A 1 -4.60 8.54 -9.10
CA LEU A 1 -4.13 7.59 -8.06
C LEU A 1 -2.62 7.68 -7.81
N LYS A 2 -1.74 7.24 -8.74
CA LYS A 2 -0.27 7.25 -8.54
C LYS A 2 0.33 8.62 -8.18
N ALA A 3 0.02 9.66 -8.96
CA ALA A 3 0.56 11.00 -8.73
C ALA A 3 0.19 11.56 -7.34
N TRP A 4 -1.08 11.39 -6.97
CA TRP A 4 -1.60 11.77 -5.66
C TRP A 4 -0.94 10.98 -4.52
N LEU A 5 -0.74 9.67 -4.69
CA LEU A 5 -0.04 8.86 -3.68
C LEU A 5 1.39 9.36 -3.44
N GLY A 6 2.12 9.71 -4.51
CA GLY A 6 3.46 10.27 -4.38
C GLY A 6 3.49 11.69 -3.82
N LEU A 7 2.43 12.49 -4.00
CA LEU A 7 2.30 13.82 -3.39
C LEU A 7 1.97 13.76 -1.89
N LEU A 8 1.16 12.78 -1.49
CA LEU A 8 0.75 12.59 -0.10
C LEU A 8 1.72 11.69 0.70
N TRP A 9 2.82 11.27 0.09
CA TRP A 9 3.79 10.43 0.78
C TRP A 9 4.52 11.26 1.86
N PRO A 10 4.67 10.78 3.10
CA PRO A 10 5.28 11.56 4.18
C PRO A 10 6.73 11.96 3.88
N ASP A 11 7.47 11.09 3.21
CA ASP A 11 8.84 11.32 2.75
C ASP A 11 8.80 11.84 1.30
N ALA A 12 9.26 13.07 1.09
CA ALA A 12 9.22 13.72 -0.21
C ALA A 12 10.13 13.05 -1.27
N GLU A 13 11.26 12.48 -0.86
CA GLU A 13 12.19 11.79 -1.76
C GLU A 13 11.56 10.47 -2.24
N GLN A 14 10.94 9.73 -1.33
CA GLN A 14 10.17 8.53 -1.64
C GLN A 14 8.94 8.84 -2.49
N GLY A 15 8.23 9.92 -2.19
CA GLY A 15 7.12 10.42 -2.99
C GLY A 15 7.52 10.71 -4.43
N GLU A 16 8.70 11.32 -4.64
CA GLU A 16 9.25 11.55 -5.97
C GLU A 16 9.61 10.24 -6.69
N LYS A 17 10.19 9.27 -5.99
CA LYS A 17 10.43 7.92 -6.53
C LYS A 17 9.12 7.27 -7.01
N ILE A 18 8.03 7.40 -6.24
CA ILE A 18 6.70 6.91 -6.65
C ILE A 18 6.21 7.63 -7.89
N ARG A 19 6.35 8.96 -7.97
CA ARG A 19 5.93 9.75 -9.15
C ARG A 19 6.71 9.37 -10.40
N ARG A 20 8.03 9.15 -10.30
CA ARG A 20 8.91 8.75 -11.40
C ARG A 20 8.79 7.29 -11.83
N MET A 21 8.34 6.40 -10.94
CA MET A 21 8.23 4.96 -11.20
C MET A 21 7.33 4.63 -12.41
N ASP A 22 7.71 3.70 -13.28
CA ASP A 22 6.81 3.27 -14.36
C ASP A 22 5.47 2.75 -13.84
N PHE A 23 4.38 3.05 -14.55
CA PHE A 23 3.04 2.69 -14.09
C PHE A 23 2.87 1.18 -13.87
N ARG A 24 3.47 0.34 -14.72
CA ARG A 24 3.46 -1.12 -14.54
C ARG A 24 4.12 -1.55 -13.23
N ARG A 25 5.27 -0.95 -12.90
CA ARG A 25 5.98 -1.22 -11.64
C ARG A 25 5.18 -0.70 -10.45
N PHE A 26 4.52 0.44 -10.59
CA PHE A 26 3.60 0.95 -9.57
C PHE A 26 2.47 -0.04 -9.30
N VAL A 27 1.79 -0.54 -10.34
CA VAL A 27 0.72 -1.55 -10.19
C VAL A 27 1.25 -2.79 -9.48
N ALA A 28 2.41 -3.33 -9.88
CA ALA A 28 2.99 -4.51 -9.25
C ALA A 28 3.34 -4.30 -7.76
N ASN A 29 3.76 -3.10 -7.36
CA ASN A 29 4.18 -2.83 -5.98
C ASN A 29 3.04 -2.40 -5.04
N PHE A 30 1.99 -1.76 -5.56
CA PHE A 30 0.94 -1.12 -4.76
C PHE A 30 -0.46 -1.69 -4.96
N ILE A 31 -0.76 -2.35 -6.08
CA ILE A 31 -2.13 -2.75 -6.44
C ILE A 31 -2.22 -4.27 -6.61
N ALA A 32 -1.43 -4.84 -7.51
CA ALA A 32 -1.42 -6.27 -7.84
C ALA A 32 -0.50 -7.06 -6.88
N ILE A 33 -0.68 -6.83 -5.59
CA ILE A 33 0.11 -7.49 -4.55
C ILE A 33 -0.37 -8.94 -4.44
N PRO A 34 0.51 -9.95 -4.55
CA PRO A 34 0.10 -11.33 -4.43
C PRO A 34 -0.46 -11.58 -3.02
N CYS A 35 -1.68 -12.09 -2.97
CA CYS A 35 -2.34 -12.47 -1.73
C CYS A 35 -2.92 -13.88 -1.85
N GLN A 36 -2.88 -14.62 -0.75
CA GLN A 36 -3.49 -15.92 -0.62
C GLN A 36 -4.81 -15.79 0.12
N ALA A 37 -5.90 -16.20 -0.51
CA ALA A 37 -7.19 -16.36 0.15
C ALA A 37 -7.26 -17.79 0.73
N VAL A 38 -7.09 -17.92 2.03
CA VAL A 38 -7.18 -19.20 2.74
C VAL A 38 -8.54 -19.29 3.42
N ARG A 39 -9.29 -20.36 3.15
CA ARG A 39 -10.51 -20.69 3.91
C ARG A 39 -10.14 -21.54 5.12
N SER A 40 -10.47 -21.07 6.31
CA SER A 40 -10.33 -21.83 7.55
C SER A 40 -11.65 -21.75 8.33
N GLY A 41 -12.35 -22.88 8.43
CA GLY A 41 -13.68 -22.96 9.03
C GLY A 41 -14.68 -22.05 8.33
N ARG A 42 -15.29 -21.12 9.08
CA ARG A 42 -16.26 -20.11 8.57
C ARG A 42 -15.62 -18.75 8.25
N ARG A 43 -14.29 -18.67 8.14
CA ARG A 43 -13.56 -17.42 7.89
C ARG A 43 -12.70 -17.51 6.62
N ILE A 44 -12.73 -16.44 5.82
CA ILE A 44 -11.76 -16.22 4.74
C ILE A 44 -10.65 -15.33 5.29
N ILE A 45 -9.41 -15.79 5.18
CA ILE A 45 -8.21 -15.05 5.61
C ILE A 45 -7.45 -14.64 4.36
N HIS A 46 -7.22 -13.34 4.19
CA HIS A 46 -6.34 -12.82 3.14
C HIS A 46 -4.93 -12.62 3.72
N ARG A 47 -3.95 -13.35 3.17
CA ARG A 47 -2.54 -13.27 3.56
C ARG A 47 -1.73 -12.66 2.43
N PHE A 48 -1.02 -11.57 2.67
CA PHE A 48 -0.07 -11.03 1.68
C PHE A 48 1.14 -11.96 1.56
N LEU A 49 1.50 -12.31 0.32
CA LEU A 49 2.61 -13.20 0.00
C LEU A 49 3.90 -12.47 -0.39
N ALA A 50 3.78 -11.17 -0.73
CA ALA A 50 4.92 -10.31 -0.96
C ALA A 50 4.72 -9.00 -0.19
N PHE A 51 5.60 -8.76 0.78
CA PHE A 51 5.65 -7.52 1.53
C PHE A 51 6.90 -6.75 1.10
N ASN A 52 6.72 -5.51 0.68
CA ASN A 52 7.81 -4.64 0.23
C ASN A 52 7.86 -3.36 1.07
N GLY A 53 8.96 -2.61 0.98
CA GLY A 53 9.14 -1.39 1.77
C GLY A 53 8.07 -0.32 1.52
N TRP A 54 7.51 -0.25 0.31
CA TRP A 54 6.42 0.67 0.00
C TRP A 54 5.13 0.31 0.75
N LEU A 55 4.84 -0.98 0.91
CA LEU A 55 3.65 -1.46 1.62
C LEU A 55 3.72 -1.18 3.11
N ALA A 56 4.90 -1.27 3.73
CA ALA A 56 5.08 -0.90 5.13
C ALA A 56 4.61 0.55 5.38
N SER A 57 5.21 1.51 4.66
CA SER A 57 4.85 2.92 4.80
C SER A 57 3.40 3.21 4.44
N LEU A 58 2.84 2.48 3.45
CA LEU A 58 1.42 2.61 3.11
C LEU A 58 0.51 2.15 4.26
N PHE A 59 0.83 1.03 4.91
CA PHE A 59 0.06 0.53 6.04
C PHE A 59 0.21 1.41 7.28
N ASP A 60 1.39 1.98 7.51
CA ASP A 60 1.60 2.96 8.58
C ASP A 60 0.76 4.21 8.34
N ALA A 61 0.77 4.75 7.12
CA ALA A 61 -0.07 5.89 6.73
C ALA A 61 -1.56 5.57 6.90
N HIS A 62 -2.01 4.40 6.46
CA HIS A 62 -3.39 3.96 6.64
C HIS A 62 -3.77 3.79 8.12
N ALA A 63 -2.88 3.24 8.95
CA ALA A 63 -3.08 3.12 10.38
C ALA A 63 -3.21 4.50 11.03
N ALA A 64 -2.32 5.43 10.69
CA ALA A 64 -2.38 6.82 11.15
C ALA A 64 -3.71 7.47 10.77
N ILE A 65 -4.16 7.34 9.51
CA ILE A 65 -5.46 7.87 9.07
C ILE A 65 -6.62 7.27 9.88
N LYS A 66 -6.60 5.97 10.18
CA LYS A 66 -7.64 5.35 11.02
C LYS A 66 -7.66 5.87 12.45
N THR A 67 -6.53 6.37 12.96
CA THR A 67 -6.48 7.00 14.29
C THR A 67 -6.96 8.45 14.28
N LEU A 68 -6.94 9.11 13.11
CA LEU A 68 -7.58 10.41 12.93
C LEU A 68 -9.08 10.18 12.98
N LYS A 69 -9.68 10.34 14.18
CA LYS A 69 -11.13 10.48 14.32
C LYS A 69 -11.53 11.74 13.55
N ILE A 70 -11.94 11.56 12.31
CA ILE A 70 -12.66 12.60 11.57
C ILE A 70 -14.02 12.70 12.28
N GLN A 71 -14.15 13.73 13.12
CA GLN A 71 -15.40 14.09 13.79
C GLN A 71 -16.43 14.58 12.78
#